data_AF-A0A0Z8GLD2-F1
#
_entry.id   AF-A0A0Z8GLD2-F1
#
_cell.length_a   1.000
_cell.length_b   1.000
_cell.length_c   1.000
_cell.angle_alpha   90.00
_cell.angle_beta   90.00
_cell.angle_gamma   90.00
#
_symmetry.space_group_name_H-M   'P 1'
#
loop_
_entity.id
_entity.type
_entity.pdbx_description
1 polymer ?
#
loop_
_entity_poly.entity_id
_entity_poly.type
_entity_poly.pdbx_seq_one_letter_code
_entity_poly.pdbx_strand_id
1 'polypeptide(L)'
;MTKGYQQRFSLSILLWMRQDKTRQAGMDYWSGGHAQIIAASPGLLEYRQQHLSETEHSFWPKATGLETAVPEDRRIDGIAEVTYQKLLAPIGGRRQIALAFEDEVNVFRRTLMHMGFPYSSRWYHTSTQAQTQLRDVLYFRRKDGGEEQ
;
A
#
# COMPACT_ATOMS: atom_id res chain seq x y z
N MET A 1 8.02 -27.66 14.63
CA MET A 1 6.85 -26.76 14.76
C MET A 1 6.70 -25.99 13.46
N THR A 2 5.70 -26.30 12.65
CA THR A 2 5.39 -25.54 11.44
C THR A 2 4.83 -24.18 11.86
N LYS A 3 5.51 -23.09 11.49
CA LYS A 3 5.03 -21.74 11.77
C LYS A 3 3.63 -21.58 11.15
N GLY A 4 2.66 -21.09 11.93
CA GLY A 4 1.30 -20.78 11.45
C GLY A 4 1.20 -19.57 10.52
N TYR A 5 2.31 -19.17 9.88
CA TYR A 5 2.39 -18.03 8.99
C TYR A 5 3.43 -18.29 7.88
N GLN A 6 3.26 -17.63 6.74
CA GLN A 6 4.23 -17.64 5.66
C GLN A 6 5.12 -16.39 5.72
N GLN A 7 6.40 -16.57 5.39
CA GLN A 7 7.37 -15.48 5.26
C GLN A 7 7.50 -15.14 3.78
N ARG A 8 7.16 -13.91 3.40
CA ARG A 8 7.17 -13.46 2.00
C ARG A 8 7.81 -12.09 1.88
N PHE A 9 8.36 -11.81 0.70
CA PHE A 9 8.74 -10.46 0.34
C PHE A 9 7.51 -9.72 -0.15
N SER A 10 7.13 -8.66 0.57
CA SER A 10 5.96 -7.84 0.28
C SER A 10 6.34 -6.37 0.34
N LEU A 11 5.70 -5.57 -0.49
CA LEU A 11 5.76 -4.12 -0.50
C LEU A 11 4.37 -3.59 -0.14
N SER A 12 4.32 -2.60 0.75
CA SER A 12 3.14 -1.78 0.96
C SER A 12 3.51 -0.36 0.58
N ILE A 13 2.86 0.17 -0.45
CA ILE A 13 3.19 1.46 -1.05
C ILE A 13 1.99 2.37 -0.83
N LEU A 14 2.20 3.44 -0.07
CA LEU A 14 1.20 4.48 0.14
C LEU A 14 1.25 5.45 -1.04
N LEU A 15 0.09 5.81 -1.56
CA LEU A 15 -0.03 6.51 -2.83
C LEU A 15 -0.87 7.77 -2.66
N TRP A 16 -0.48 8.82 -3.36
CA TRP A 16 -1.25 10.04 -3.51
C TRP A 16 -1.45 10.33 -4.99
N MET A 17 -2.68 10.60 -5.38
CA MET A 17 -3.03 10.94 -6.75
C MET A 17 -2.49 12.31 -7.13
N ARG A 18 -2.20 12.47 -8.42
CA ARG A 18 -1.86 13.79 -8.95
C ARG A 18 -3.04 14.75 -8.83
N GLN A 19 -2.72 16.03 -8.65
CA GLN A 19 -3.69 17.10 -8.51
C GLN A 19 -3.91 17.90 -9.80
N ASP A 20 -3.14 17.62 -10.86
CA ASP A 20 -3.33 18.22 -12.19
C ASP A 20 -4.43 17.54 -13.03
N LYS A 21 -5.00 16.45 -12.51
CA LYS A 21 -6.14 15.72 -13.06
C LYS A 21 -7.18 15.48 -11.97
N THR A 22 -8.39 15.08 -12.36
CA THR A 22 -9.40 14.66 -11.39
C THR A 22 -8.93 13.39 -10.66
N ARG A 23 -9.21 13.32 -9.36
CA ARG A 23 -8.90 12.14 -8.54
C ARG A 23 -9.45 10.85 -9.14
N GLN A 24 -10.71 10.89 -9.61
CA GLN A 24 -11.37 9.75 -10.22
C GLN A 24 -10.62 9.23 -11.46
N ALA A 25 -10.15 10.11 -12.35
CA ALA A 25 -9.39 9.68 -13.51
C ALA A 25 -8.07 8.98 -13.13
N GLY A 26 -7.42 9.44 -12.05
CA GLY A 26 -6.25 8.77 -11.48
C GLY A 26 -6.59 7.38 -10.93
N MET A 27 -7.69 7.26 -10.18
CA MET A 27 -8.18 5.98 -9.63
C MET A 27 -8.57 4.98 -10.71
N ASP A 28 -9.26 5.43 -11.76
CA ASP A 28 -9.68 4.60 -12.88
C ASP A 28 -8.47 4.06 -13.65
N TYR A 29 -7.48 4.93 -13.91
CA TYR A 29 -6.25 4.50 -14.56
C TYR A 29 -5.45 3.54 -13.68
N TRP A 30 -5.38 3.80 -12.36
CA TRP A 30 -4.67 2.95 -11.42
C TRP A 30 -5.28 1.55 -11.32
N SER A 31 -6.61 1.45 -11.22
CA SER A 31 -7.33 0.17 -11.18
C SER A 31 -7.36 -0.56 -12.52
N GLY A 32 -7.22 0.17 -13.63
CA GLY A 32 -7.17 -0.38 -14.99
C GLY A 32 -5.75 -0.52 -15.55
N GLY A 33 -5.30 0.48 -16.31
CA GLY A 33 -4.08 0.43 -17.11
C GLY A 33 -2.82 0.12 -16.30
N HIS A 34 -2.63 0.80 -15.16
CA HIS A 34 -1.48 0.55 -14.29
C HIS A 34 -1.47 -0.89 -13.75
N ALA A 35 -2.65 -1.42 -13.37
CA ALA A 35 -2.76 -2.78 -12.86
C ALA A 35 -2.29 -3.83 -13.87
N GLN A 36 -2.52 -3.61 -15.16
CA GLN A 36 -2.05 -4.50 -16.23
C GLN A 36 -0.53 -4.49 -16.36
N ILE A 37 0.10 -3.31 -16.21
CA ILE A 37 1.57 -3.18 -16.23
C ILE A 37 2.17 -3.96 -15.06
N ILE A 38 1.61 -3.82 -13.85
CA ILE A 38 2.08 -4.55 -12.67
C ILE A 38 1.84 -6.05 -12.82
N ALA A 39 0.68 -6.47 -13.31
CA ALA A 39 0.34 -7.88 -13.50
C ALA A 39 1.30 -8.63 -14.43
N ALA A 40 1.95 -7.92 -15.37
CA ALA A 40 2.98 -8.48 -16.25
C ALA A 40 4.35 -8.66 -15.56
N SER A 41 4.49 -8.31 -14.27
CA SER A 41 5.76 -8.41 -13.54
C SER A 41 6.17 -9.86 -13.27
N PRO A 42 7.38 -10.28 -13.70
CA PRO A 42 7.86 -11.63 -13.45
C PRO A 42 7.90 -11.98 -11.96
N GLY A 43 7.28 -13.12 -11.61
CA GLY A 43 7.28 -13.63 -10.24
C GLY A 43 6.38 -12.86 -9.26
N LEU A 44 5.51 -11.96 -9.76
CA LEU A 44 4.40 -11.43 -8.97
C LEU A 44 3.52 -12.59 -8.50
N LEU A 45 3.23 -12.61 -7.20
CA LEU A 45 2.28 -13.53 -6.60
C LEU A 45 0.91 -12.87 -6.49
N GLU A 46 0.89 -11.66 -5.95
CA GLU A 46 -0.33 -10.92 -5.69
C GLU A 46 -0.06 -9.42 -5.83
N TYR A 47 -1.01 -8.72 -6.45
CA TYR A 47 -1.10 -7.28 -6.44
C TYR A 47 -2.50 -6.88 -5.99
N ARG A 48 -2.60 -6.13 -4.89
CA ARG A 48 -3.86 -5.64 -4.34
C ARG A 48 -3.83 -4.12 -4.31
N GLN A 49 -4.97 -3.52 -4.64
CA GLN A 49 -5.17 -2.09 -4.52
C GLN A 49 -6.23 -1.85 -3.45
N GLN A 50 -5.89 -1.08 -2.42
CA GLN A 50 -6.86 -0.53 -1.48
C GLN A 50 -7.13 0.92 -1.89
N HIS A 51 -8.31 1.16 -2.47
CA HIS A 51 -8.77 2.51 -2.82
C HIS A 51 -9.42 3.09 -1.58
N LEU A 52 -8.90 4.19 -1.07
CA LEU A 52 -9.40 4.81 0.16
C LEU A 52 -10.44 5.87 -0.16
N SER A 53 -11.39 6.05 0.75
CA SER A 53 -12.42 7.07 0.58
C SER A 53 -11.82 8.47 0.70
N GLU A 54 -12.26 9.37 -0.16
CA GLU A 54 -11.87 10.78 -0.12
C GLU A 54 -12.52 11.52 1.06
N THR A 55 -13.71 11.07 1.47
CA THR A 55 -14.56 11.75 2.45
C THR A 55 -14.74 10.96 3.74
N GLU A 56 -14.67 9.63 3.67
CA GLU A 56 -14.87 8.73 4.80
C GLU A 56 -13.53 8.40 5.47
N HIS A 57 -13.04 9.33 6.28
CA HIS A 57 -11.79 9.18 7.01
C HIS A 57 -11.83 9.92 8.35
N SER A 58 -10.79 9.75 9.18
CA SER A 58 -10.64 10.44 10.48
C SER A 58 -11.77 10.17 11.48
N PHE A 59 -12.27 8.93 11.53
CA PHE A 59 -13.33 8.50 12.46
C PHE A 59 -12.92 8.48 13.95
N TRP A 60 -11.69 8.84 14.27
CA TRP A 60 -11.15 8.76 15.61
C TRP A 60 -11.75 9.83 16.53
N PRO A 61 -12.26 9.46 17.72
CA PRO A 61 -12.68 10.45 18.70
C PRO A 61 -11.49 11.29 19.15
N LYS A 62 -11.72 12.59 19.39
CA LYS A 62 -10.69 13.46 19.97
C LYS A 62 -10.34 12.94 21.37
N ALA A 63 -9.05 12.74 21.63
CA ALA A 63 -8.55 12.28 22.92
C ALA A 63 -7.29 13.05 23.32
N THR A 64 -7.14 13.35 24.60
CA THR A 64 -5.96 14.05 25.13
C THR A 64 -4.70 13.26 24.86
N GLY A 65 -3.68 13.91 24.31
CA GLY A 65 -2.40 13.28 23.98
C GLY A 65 -2.35 12.56 22.62
N LEU A 66 -3.47 12.50 21.88
CA LEU A 66 -3.54 11.92 20.54
C LEU A 66 -3.90 12.97 19.49
N GLU A 67 -3.09 13.06 18.43
CA GLU A 67 -3.43 13.83 17.23
C GLU A 67 -4.26 12.94 16.30
N THR A 68 -5.55 13.24 16.19
CA THR A 68 -6.50 12.44 15.39
C THR A 68 -6.91 13.11 14.08
N ALA A 69 -6.59 14.40 13.90
CA ALA A 69 -6.81 15.10 12.65
C ALA A 69 -5.73 14.73 11.63
N VAL A 70 -6.14 14.34 10.43
CA VAL A 70 -5.22 14.06 9.30
C VAL A 70 -5.25 15.26 8.34
N PRO A 71 -4.15 16.02 8.23
CA PRO A 71 -4.00 17.10 7.27
C PRO A 71 -4.22 16.63 5.83
N GLU A 72 -4.79 17.47 4.98
CA GLU A 72 -5.15 17.13 3.59
C GLU A 72 -3.95 16.65 2.76
N ASP A 73 -2.79 17.27 2.92
CA ASP A 73 -1.54 16.88 2.25
C ASP A 73 -1.05 15.48 2.64
N ARG A 74 -1.50 14.98 3.80
CA ARG A 74 -1.16 13.65 4.34
C ARG A 74 -2.24 12.60 4.12
N ARG A 75 -3.41 12.99 3.62
CA ARG A 75 -4.47 12.03 3.25
C ARG A 75 -4.00 11.21 2.07
N ILE A 76 -3.79 9.92 2.30
CA ILE A 76 -3.42 8.98 1.25
C ILE A 76 -4.66 8.63 0.44
N ASP A 77 -4.47 8.47 -0.86
CA ASP A 77 -5.54 8.12 -1.78
C ASP A 77 -5.72 6.60 -1.89
N GLY A 78 -4.64 5.86 -1.72
CA GLY A 78 -4.69 4.41 -1.76
C GLY A 78 -3.41 3.73 -1.30
N ILE A 79 -3.48 2.41 -1.28
CA ILE A 79 -2.37 1.52 -0.91
C ILE A 79 -2.22 0.45 -1.98
N ALA A 80 -1.04 0.34 -2.55
CA ALA A 80 -0.63 -0.78 -3.37
C ALA A 80 0.09 -1.82 -2.50
N GLU A 81 -0.45 -3.05 -2.46
CA GLU A 81 0.21 -4.18 -1.82
C GLU A 81 0.75 -5.10 -2.91
N VAL A 82 2.07 -5.25 -2.97
CA VAL A 82 2.75 -6.07 -4.00
C VAL A 82 3.48 -7.19 -3.31
N THR A 83 3.25 -8.43 -3.71
CA THR A 83 3.96 -9.59 -3.14
C THR A 83 4.55 -10.44 -4.24
N TYR A 84 5.79 -10.87 -4.02
CA TYR A 84 6.52 -11.70 -4.97
C TYR A 84 6.67 -13.13 -4.44
N GLN A 85 6.75 -14.09 -5.37
CA GLN A 85 6.97 -15.50 -5.05
C GLN A 85 8.36 -15.76 -4.43
N LYS A 86 9.37 -14.98 -4.83
CA LYS A 86 10.77 -15.13 -4.38
C LYS A 86 11.38 -13.76 -4.08
N LEU A 87 12.30 -13.71 -3.11
CA LEU A 87 13.00 -12.51 -2.65
C LEU A 87 13.73 -11.74 -3.76
N LEU A 88 14.24 -12.46 -4.77
CA LEU A 88 15.03 -11.89 -5.88
C LEU A 88 14.26 -11.80 -7.20
N ALA A 89 12.96 -12.15 -7.22
CA ALA A 89 12.13 -12.01 -8.43
C ALA A 89 12.16 -10.60 -9.04
N PRO A 90 12.24 -9.50 -8.26
CA PRO A 90 12.36 -8.15 -8.82
C PRO A 90 13.67 -7.93 -9.60
N ILE A 91 14.77 -8.62 -9.26
CA ILE A 91 16.10 -8.36 -9.85
C ILE A 91 16.18 -8.84 -11.30
N GLY A 92 15.39 -9.85 -11.69
CA GLY A 92 15.29 -10.34 -13.07
C GLY A 92 14.44 -9.46 -14.00
N GLY A 93 13.79 -8.42 -13.47
CA GLY A 93 12.76 -7.63 -14.15
C GLY A 93 13.11 -6.16 -14.34
N ARG A 94 14.39 -5.80 -14.53
CA ARG A 94 14.85 -4.39 -14.63
C ARG A 94 14.01 -3.54 -15.61
N ARG A 95 13.63 -4.11 -16.76
CA ARG A 95 12.79 -3.42 -17.76
C ARG A 95 11.37 -3.16 -17.27
N GLN A 96 10.79 -4.11 -16.53
CA GLN A 96 9.44 -3.95 -15.98
C GLN A 96 9.42 -3.00 -14.78
N ILE A 97 10.46 -3.02 -13.96
CA ILE A 97 10.64 -2.04 -12.86
C ILE A 97 10.77 -0.63 -13.43
N ALA A 98 11.54 -0.44 -14.50
CA ALA A 98 11.65 0.87 -15.16
C ALA A 98 10.31 1.35 -15.72
N LEU A 99 9.56 0.47 -16.40
CA LEU A 99 8.22 0.79 -16.92
C LEU A 99 7.23 1.12 -15.80
N ALA A 100 7.24 0.36 -14.71
CA ALA A 100 6.40 0.64 -13.54
C ALA A 100 6.79 1.98 -12.89
N PHE A 101 8.08 2.31 -12.81
CA PHE A 101 8.56 3.56 -12.23
C PHE A 101 8.26 4.78 -13.11
N GLU A 102 8.43 4.66 -14.43
CA GLU A 102 8.04 5.69 -15.40
C GLU A 102 6.54 5.93 -15.37
N ASP A 103 5.73 4.88 -15.22
CA ASP A 103 4.29 4.99 -15.09
C ASP A 103 3.86 5.56 -13.72
N GLU A 104 4.52 5.19 -12.62
CA GLU A 104 4.25 5.71 -11.29
C GLU A 104 4.30 7.25 -11.25
N VAL A 105 5.27 7.87 -11.94
CA VAL A 105 5.39 9.34 -12.04
C VAL A 105 4.21 9.98 -12.80
N ASN A 106 3.61 9.24 -13.74
CA ASN A 106 2.46 9.70 -14.51
C ASN A 106 1.12 9.55 -13.74
N VAL A 107 1.08 8.68 -12.73
CA VAL A 107 -0.13 8.36 -11.97
C VAL A 107 -0.16 9.04 -10.60
N PHE A 108 0.97 9.08 -9.90
CA PHE A 108 1.04 9.50 -8.50
C PHE A 108 1.88 10.77 -8.33
N ARG A 109 1.44 11.67 -7.45
CA ARG A 109 2.27 12.83 -7.04
C ARG A 109 3.33 12.46 -6.01
N ARG A 110 3.08 11.41 -5.23
CA ARG A 110 3.92 10.96 -4.12
C ARG A 110 3.68 9.48 -3.89
N THR A 111 4.74 8.75 -3.62
CA THR A 111 4.70 7.37 -3.15
C THR A 111 5.56 7.24 -1.89
N LEU A 112 5.13 6.42 -0.94
CA LEU A 112 5.93 6.04 0.23
C LEU A 112 5.95 4.52 0.33
N MET A 113 7.11 3.92 0.10
CA MET A 113 7.27 2.47 0.06
C MET A 113 7.74 1.92 1.41
N HIS A 114 7.02 0.91 1.91
CA HIS A 114 7.41 0.09 3.04
C HIS A 114 7.77 -1.32 2.56
N MET A 115 9.01 -1.73 2.79
CA MET A 115 9.53 -3.04 2.37
C MET A 115 9.44 -4.04 3.52
N GLY A 116 8.58 -5.04 3.35
CA GLY A 116 8.49 -6.21 4.24
C GLY A 116 9.40 -7.33 3.74
N PHE A 117 10.64 -7.36 4.23
CA PHE A 117 11.53 -8.50 4.00
C PHE A 117 10.99 -9.78 4.68
N PRO A 118 11.32 -11.00 4.23
CA PRO A 118 10.73 -12.24 4.74
C PRO A 118 10.84 -12.44 6.27
N TYR A 119 11.83 -11.84 6.92
CA TYR A 119 11.97 -11.87 8.39
C TYR A 119 11.13 -10.83 9.12
N SER A 120 10.69 -9.76 8.44
CA SER A 120 9.84 -8.70 9.00
C SER A 120 8.37 -8.77 8.53
N SER A 121 8.07 -9.55 7.49
CA SER A 121 6.72 -9.78 6.96
C SER A 121 6.16 -11.13 7.41
N ARG A 122 4.90 -11.14 7.85
CA ARG A 122 4.18 -12.35 8.27
C ARG A 122 2.82 -12.40 7.61
N TRP A 123 2.59 -13.48 6.86
CA TRP A 123 1.34 -13.75 6.18
C TRP A 123 0.53 -14.79 6.93
N TYR A 124 -0.60 -14.36 7.47
CA TYR A 124 -1.52 -15.20 8.23
C TYR A 124 -2.65 -15.67 7.32
N HIS A 125 -3.03 -16.94 7.47
CA HIS A 125 -4.19 -17.51 6.79
C HIS A 125 -5.34 -17.57 7.79
N THR A 126 -6.48 -17.00 7.43
CA THR A 126 -7.71 -17.17 8.21
C THR A 126 -8.41 -18.44 7.73
N SER A 127 -9.01 -19.19 8.66
CA SER A 127 -9.76 -20.42 8.36
C SER A 127 -11.04 -20.17 7.55
N THR A 128 -11.51 -18.92 7.54
CA THR A 128 -12.68 -18.47 6.79
C THR A 128 -12.28 -17.36 5.80
N GLN A 129 -12.57 -17.58 4.52
CA GLN A 129 -12.52 -16.55 3.48
C GLN A 129 -13.88 -15.84 3.39
N ALA A 130 -14.35 -15.27 4.51
CA ALA A 130 -15.55 -14.46 4.46
C ALA A 130 -15.25 -13.19 3.63
N GLN A 131 -16.07 -12.91 2.62
CA GLN A 131 -16.02 -11.65 1.90
C GLN A 131 -16.37 -10.53 2.90
N THR A 132 -15.40 -9.69 3.25
CA THR A 132 -15.67 -8.49 4.04
C THR A 132 -16.13 -7.37 3.12
N GLN A 133 -17.21 -6.69 3.51
CA GLN A 133 -17.70 -5.48 2.83
C GLN A 133 -16.98 -4.21 3.28
N LEU A 134 -16.24 -4.28 4.40
CA LEU A 134 -15.56 -3.14 5.01
C LEU A 134 -14.09 -3.45 5.25
N ARG A 135 -13.23 -2.45 5.02
CA ARG A 135 -11.80 -2.50 5.30
C ARG A 135 -11.39 -1.15 5.87
N ASP A 136 -10.83 -1.17 7.07
CA ASP A 136 -10.27 0.02 7.70
C ASP A 136 -8.75 -0.03 7.67
N VAL A 137 -8.14 1.14 7.47
CA VAL A 137 -6.69 1.30 7.56
C VAL A 137 -6.37 2.28 8.68
N LEU A 138 -5.53 1.84 9.61
CA LEU A 138 -5.14 2.60 10.79
C LEU A 138 -3.64 2.89 10.71
N TYR A 139 -3.29 4.17 10.79
CA TYR A 139 -1.89 4.62 10.85
C TYR A 139 -1.58 5.16 12.23
N PHE A 140 -0.50 4.67 12.83
CA PHE A 140 0.04 5.18 14.08
C PHE A 140 1.35 5.89 13.80
N ARG A 141 1.48 7.12 14.31
CA ARG A 141 2.71 7.89 14.28
C ARG A 141 3.17 8.11 15.72
N ARG A 142 4.42 7.73 16.02
CA ARG A 142 5.06 8.11 17.29
C ARG A 142 5.26 9.63 17.28
N LYS A 143 5.04 10.27 18.43
CA LYS A 143 5.35 11.69 18.62
C LYS A 143 6.85 11.89 18.45
N ASP A 144 7.25 12.89 17.66
CA ASP A 144 8.65 13.27 17.52
C ASP A 144 9.19 13.73 18.90
N GLY A 145 10.33 13.16 19.32
CA GLY A 145 10.98 13.50 20.60
C GLY A 145 10.36 12.88 21.86
N GLY A 146 9.54 11.82 21.73
CA GLY A 146 9.09 11.04 22.89
C GLY A 146 10.18 10.10 23.38
N GLU A 147 10.90 10.47 24.44
CA GLU A 147 11.72 9.55 25.22
C GLU A 147 10.85 8.36 25.68
N GLU A 148 11.39 7.14 25.55
CA GLU A 148 10.81 5.97 26.20
C GLU A 148 10.92 6.19 27.72
N GLN A 149 9.77 6.38 28.37
CA GLN A 149 9.66 6.29 29.82
C GLN A 149 9.52 4.82 30.23
#